data_AF-A0A8J4DFG9-F1
#
_entry.id   AF-A0A8J4DFG9-F1
#
_cell.length_a   1.000
_cell.length_b   1.000
_cell.length_c   1.000
_cell.angle_alpha   90.00
_cell.angle_beta   90.00
_cell.angle_gamma   90.00
#
_symmetry.space_group_name_H-M   'P 1'
#
loop_
_entity.id
_entity.type
_entity.pdbx_description
1 polymer ?
#
loop_
_entity_poly.entity_id
_entity_poly.type
_entity_poly.pdbx_seq_one_letter_code
_entity_poly.pdbx_strand_id
1 'polypeptide(L)'
;MAAVKAKLAELPPREPWYPGAREKYDRFLERFPSAEQLGSVVPGPGAGVVPWLVAEGLTLEQGQLQQENWCGVFQEVPLSGCGGDPVRFMRTAAHAANTHIAGSLAAGLICHPTVQAAHAEAWDDFLSSLRYGAISVNAPLLFLFGQTSLTWGAFPGNTPHDIGSGVGVVHNTMLFDYPQKSVLHGPWRYHPRPFWLVDNGAAGEGWLLPAVMRFTMAVADRNLPLALWWVSVAAAAALRG
;
A
#
# COMPACT_ATOMS: atom_id res chain seq x y z
N MET A 1 13.83 4.66 -8.39
CA MET A 1 13.15 5.92 -8.00
C MET A 1 12.65 6.78 -9.16
N ALA A 2 13.41 7.02 -10.23
CA ALA A 2 12.99 7.91 -11.33
C ALA A 2 11.54 7.69 -11.84
N ALA A 3 11.13 6.45 -12.13
CA ALA A 3 9.78 6.15 -12.59
C ALA A 3 8.68 6.48 -11.56
N VAL A 4 8.96 6.30 -10.26
CA VAL A 4 8.04 6.66 -9.17
C VAL A 4 7.86 8.17 -9.13
N LYS A 5 8.96 8.93 -9.19
CA LYS A 5 8.94 10.40 -9.16
C LYS A 5 8.21 10.99 -10.36
N ALA A 6 8.53 10.49 -11.56
CA ALA A 6 7.82 10.87 -12.78
C ALA A 6 6.32 10.64 -12.63
N LYS A 7 5.91 9.48 -12.08
CA LYS A 7 4.49 9.20 -11.89
C LYS A 7 3.83 10.12 -10.88
N LEU A 8 4.45 10.36 -9.72
CA LEU A 8 3.94 11.28 -8.70
C LEU A 8 3.75 12.70 -9.25
N ALA A 9 4.65 13.17 -10.12
CA ALA A 9 4.55 14.49 -10.74
C ALA A 9 3.36 14.63 -11.70
N GLU A 10 2.92 13.54 -12.33
CA GLU A 10 1.75 13.50 -13.23
C GLU A 10 0.41 13.36 -12.48
N LEU A 11 0.42 12.95 -11.21
CA LEU A 11 -0.82 12.66 -10.50
C LEU A 11 -1.64 13.94 -10.27
N PRO A 12 -2.99 13.82 -10.31
CA PRO A 12 -3.85 14.91 -9.92
C PRO A 12 -3.51 15.43 -8.51
N PRO A 13 -3.49 16.75 -8.31
CA PRO A 13 -3.25 17.35 -7.00
C PRO A 13 -4.26 16.82 -5.96
N ARG A 14 -3.82 16.57 -4.71
CA ARG A 14 -4.68 16.06 -3.62
C ARG A 14 -4.71 17.01 -2.45
N GLU A 15 -5.91 17.31 -1.98
CA GLU A 15 -6.08 18.09 -0.75
C GLU A 15 -5.66 17.26 0.47
N PRO A 16 -4.91 17.86 1.41
CA PRO A 16 -4.59 17.21 2.67
C PRO A 16 -5.86 17.09 3.53
N TRP A 17 -6.48 15.91 3.50
CA TRP A 17 -7.78 15.65 4.15
C TRP A 17 -7.73 15.59 5.68
N TYR A 18 -6.64 15.05 6.25
CA TYR A 18 -6.55 14.81 7.69
C TYR A 18 -6.24 16.09 8.47
N PRO A 19 -6.86 16.31 9.65
CA PRO A 19 -6.45 17.37 10.57
C PRO A 19 -4.95 17.32 10.86
N GLY A 20 -4.27 18.46 10.78
CA GLY A 20 -2.82 18.56 10.99
C GLY A 20 -1.95 18.03 9.84
N ALA A 21 -2.52 17.58 8.72
CA ALA A 21 -1.76 17.08 7.57
C ALA A 21 -0.80 18.14 6.99
N ARG A 22 -1.21 19.42 7.00
CA ARG A 22 -0.35 20.53 6.55
C ARG A 22 0.84 20.75 7.49
N GLU A 23 0.62 20.75 8.80
CA GLU A 23 1.70 20.89 9.78
C GLU A 23 2.70 19.73 9.71
N LYS A 24 2.21 18.51 9.44
CA LYS A 24 3.08 17.34 9.20
C LYS A 24 3.88 17.48 7.91
N TYR A 25 3.27 18.02 6.86
CA TYR A 25 3.93 18.31 5.60
C TYR A 25 5.07 19.34 5.77
N ASP A 26 4.79 20.45 6.44
CA ASP A 26 5.78 21.50 6.68
C ASP A 26 6.94 20.97 7.57
N ARG A 27 6.63 20.18 8.60
CA ARG A 27 7.64 19.50 9.43
C ARG A 27 8.51 18.51 8.64
N PHE A 28 7.92 17.81 7.65
CA PHE A 28 8.68 16.92 6.78
C PHE A 28 9.69 17.71 5.94
N LEU A 29 9.31 18.87 5.39
CA LEU A 29 10.24 19.77 4.69
C LEU A 29 11.35 20.30 5.60
N GLU A 30 11.03 20.69 6.83
CA GLU A 30 12.02 21.13 7.81
C GLU A 30 13.04 20.01 8.11
N ARG A 31 12.56 18.77 8.25
CA ARG A 31 13.39 17.60 8.50
C ARG A 31 14.24 17.19 7.29
N PHE A 32 13.68 17.32 6.09
CA PHE A 32 14.33 16.96 4.83
C PHE A 32 14.32 18.14 3.86
N PRO A 33 15.19 19.15 4.05
CA PRO A 33 15.21 20.34 3.20
C PRO A 33 15.52 20.06 1.73
N SER A 34 16.14 18.91 1.45
CA SER A 34 16.44 18.43 0.09
C SER A 34 15.33 17.57 -0.51
N ALA A 35 14.17 17.43 0.14
CA ALA A 35 13.05 16.67 -0.41
C ALA A 35 12.54 17.33 -1.70
N GLU A 36 12.35 16.51 -2.74
CA GLU A 36 11.88 16.96 -4.04
C GLU A 36 10.36 17.17 -4.00
N GLN A 37 9.91 18.35 -4.43
CA GLN A 37 8.48 18.67 -4.60
C GLN A 37 8.02 18.25 -6.00
N LEU A 38 7.00 17.38 -6.06
CA LEU A 38 6.48 16.82 -7.30
C LEU A 38 4.99 17.12 -7.46
N GLY A 39 4.61 17.69 -8.61
CA GLY A 39 3.24 18.07 -8.93
C GLY A 39 2.96 19.56 -8.73
N SER A 40 1.74 19.97 -9.09
CA SER A 40 1.34 21.40 -9.10
C SER A 40 0.72 21.84 -7.78
N VAL A 41 1.10 23.03 -7.31
CA VAL A 41 0.39 23.74 -6.24
C VAL A 41 -0.85 24.41 -6.83
N VAL A 42 -2.03 24.09 -6.31
CA VAL A 42 -3.28 24.75 -6.72
C VAL A 42 -3.82 25.56 -5.55
N PRO A 43 -3.88 26.90 -5.67
CA PRO A 43 -4.54 27.76 -4.69
C PRO A 43 -6.05 27.51 -4.70
N GLY A 44 -6.67 27.35 -3.53
CA GLY A 44 -8.12 27.18 -3.37
C GLY A 44 -8.57 27.43 -1.92
N PRO A 45 -9.89 27.59 -1.65
CA PRO A 45 -10.41 27.78 -0.30
C PRO A 45 -10.30 26.49 0.51
N GLY A 46 -9.43 26.47 1.52
CA GLY A 46 -9.10 25.30 2.35
C GLY A 46 -7.71 24.76 2.06
N ALA A 47 -6.82 24.75 3.08
CA ALA A 47 -5.44 24.22 3.21
C ALA A 47 -4.41 24.37 2.06
N GLY A 48 -4.80 24.76 0.84
CA GLY A 48 -4.01 24.66 -0.38
C GLY A 48 -3.69 23.21 -0.72
N VAL A 49 -3.78 22.84 -1.99
CA VAL A 49 -3.25 21.53 -2.40
C VAL A 49 -1.73 21.55 -2.24
N VAL A 50 -1.19 20.60 -1.46
CA VAL A 50 0.25 20.41 -1.30
C VAL A 50 0.78 19.41 -2.35
N PRO A 51 1.93 19.65 -2.97
CA PRO A 51 2.54 18.70 -3.90
C PRO A 51 3.05 17.47 -3.14
N TRP A 52 3.50 16.44 -3.84
CA TRP A 52 4.17 15.31 -3.20
C TRP A 52 5.58 15.70 -2.77
N LEU A 53 6.02 15.22 -1.61
CA LEU A 53 7.43 15.31 -1.20
C LEU A 53 8.11 13.96 -1.28
N VAL A 54 9.29 13.93 -1.89
CA VAL A 54 10.12 12.73 -1.97
C VAL A 54 11.50 13.00 -1.39
N ALA A 55 11.84 12.31 -0.30
CA ALA A 55 13.20 12.26 0.22
C ALA A 55 13.82 10.89 -0.15
N GLU A 56 14.92 10.89 -0.89
CA GLU A 56 15.59 9.68 -1.38
C GLU A 56 17.03 9.57 -0.90
N GLY A 57 17.60 8.36 -0.95
CA GLY A 57 18.98 8.11 -0.55
C GLY A 57 19.23 8.21 0.96
N LEU A 58 18.20 8.04 1.79
CA LEU A 58 18.33 8.14 3.24
C LEU A 58 18.98 6.89 3.84
N THR A 59 19.68 7.05 4.96
CA THR A 59 20.04 5.94 5.86
C THR A 59 18.87 5.63 6.82
N LEU A 60 18.92 4.47 7.49
CA LEU A 60 17.91 4.09 8.49
C LEU A 60 17.81 5.12 9.63
N GLU A 61 18.94 5.73 10.00
CA GLU A 61 19.03 6.74 11.06
C GLU A 61 18.53 8.12 10.61
N GLN A 62 18.66 8.44 9.31
CA GLN A 62 18.17 9.69 8.76
C GLN A 62 16.66 9.68 8.55
N GLY A 63 16.11 8.53 8.13
CA GLY A 63 14.69 8.34 7.87
C GLY A 63 13.81 8.61 9.09
N GLN A 64 12.69 9.29 8.88
CA GLN A 64 11.64 9.45 9.88
C GLN A 64 10.73 8.21 9.82
N LEU A 65 11.20 7.09 10.36
CA LEU A 65 10.56 5.77 10.24
C LEU A 65 9.65 5.42 11.43
N GLN A 66 9.68 6.23 12.48
CA GLN A 66 8.95 6.01 13.74
C GLN A 66 7.65 6.80 13.83
N GLN A 67 7.34 7.64 12.83
CA GLN A 67 6.17 8.51 12.84
C GLN A 67 5.45 8.49 11.49
N GLU A 68 4.13 8.42 11.54
CA GLU A 68 3.29 8.44 10.36
C GLU A 68 2.96 9.88 9.93
N ASN A 69 3.39 10.21 8.72
CA ASN A 69 3.09 11.46 8.05
C ASN A 69 1.80 11.27 7.25
N TRP A 70 0.67 11.59 7.88
CA TRP A 70 -0.69 11.54 7.32
C TRP A 70 -0.91 12.60 6.22
N CYS A 71 -0.02 12.65 5.24
CA CYS A 71 0.02 13.59 4.12
C CYS A 71 0.83 12.99 2.96
N GLY A 72 0.90 13.72 1.83
CA GLY A 72 1.55 13.25 0.60
C GLY A 72 3.08 13.30 0.64
N VAL A 73 3.72 12.48 1.47
CA VAL A 73 5.19 12.39 1.55
C VAL A 73 5.68 10.96 1.34
N PHE A 74 6.90 10.82 0.82
CA PHE A 74 7.53 9.54 0.50
C PHE A 74 9.01 9.59 0.91
N GLN A 75 9.47 8.51 1.54
CA GLN A 75 10.86 8.33 1.94
C GLN A 75 11.42 7.05 1.30
N GLU A 76 12.60 7.14 0.70
CA GLU A 76 13.37 5.98 0.25
C GLU A 76 14.61 5.81 1.12
N VAL A 77 14.78 4.61 1.67
CA VAL A 77 15.94 4.19 2.45
C VAL A 77 16.61 3.01 1.75
N PRO A 78 17.67 3.23 0.96
CA PRO A 78 18.43 2.13 0.35
C PRO A 78 19.14 1.30 1.42
N LEU A 79 19.00 -0.02 1.33
CA LEU A 79 19.70 -0.95 2.22
C LEU A 79 21.09 -1.27 1.64
N SER A 80 22.12 -0.72 2.27
CA SER A 80 23.51 -0.95 1.88
C SER A 80 24.02 -2.33 2.32
N GLY A 81 25.23 -2.71 1.88
CA GLY A 81 25.87 -3.97 2.30
C GLY A 81 25.29 -5.25 1.70
N CYS A 82 24.24 -5.17 0.89
CA CYS A 82 23.63 -6.34 0.26
C CYS A 82 24.42 -6.88 -0.95
N GLY A 83 25.27 -6.05 -1.58
CA GLY A 83 26.13 -6.46 -2.70
C GLY A 83 25.36 -6.91 -3.96
N GLY A 84 24.09 -6.53 -4.09
CA GLY A 84 23.20 -6.99 -5.16
C GLY A 84 22.62 -8.40 -4.95
N ASP A 85 22.92 -9.07 -3.84
CA ASP A 85 22.36 -10.39 -3.51
C ASP A 85 20.91 -10.26 -3.00
N PRO A 86 19.91 -10.83 -3.71
CA PRO A 86 18.51 -10.78 -3.30
C PRO A 86 18.24 -11.44 -1.94
N VAL A 87 18.92 -12.54 -1.60
CA VAL A 87 18.70 -13.28 -0.35
C VAL A 87 19.18 -12.44 0.83
N ARG A 88 20.37 -11.84 0.69
CA ARG A 88 20.91 -10.91 1.68
C ARG A 88 20.04 -9.66 1.83
N PHE A 89 19.52 -9.14 0.71
CA PHE A 89 18.59 -8.01 0.73
C PHE A 89 17.31 -8.36 1.50
N MET A 90 16.67 -9.48 1.21
CA MET A 90 15.44 -9.91 1.90
C MET A 90 15.66 -10.02 3.42
N ARG A 91 16.75 -10.66 3.85
CA ARG A 91 17.09 -10.76 5.28
C ARG A 91 17.30 -9.40 5.93
N THR A 92 18.06 -8.52 5.27
CA THR A 92 18.34 -7.17 5.76
C THR A 92 17.06 -6.33 5.82
N ALA A 93 16.19 -6.44 4.82
CA ALA A 93 14.94 -5.73 4.73
C ALA A 93 13.96 -6.16 5.84
N ALA A 94 13.81 -7.46 6.10
CA ALA A 94 12.96 -7.94 7.18
C ALA A 94 13.49 -7.46 8.55
N HIS A 95 14.80 -7.52 8.76
CA HIS A 95 15.40 -7.01 9.98
C HIS A 95 15.14 -5.51 10.16
N ALA A 96 15.43 -4.70 9.13
CA ALA A 96 15.22 -3.27 9.16
C ALA A 96 13.75 -2.91 9.40
N ALA A 97 12.82 -3.53 8.68
CA ALA A 97 11.39 -3.30 8.85
C ALA A 97 10.93 -3.60 10.29
N ASN A 98 11.33 -4.76 10.83
CA ASN A 98 10.91 -5.19 12.17
C ASN A 98 11.53 -4.39 13.33
N THR A 99 12.61 -3.64 13.10
CA THR A 99 13.38 -3.00 14.19
C THR A 99 13.48 -1.48 14.08
N HIS A 100 13.34 -0.92 12.89
CA HIS A 100 13.52 0.52 12.64
C HIS A 100 12.24 1.22 12.17
N ILE A 101 11.19 0.49 11.78
CA ILE A 101 9.92 1.07 11.33
C ILE A 101 8.87 0.88 12.42
N ALA A 102 8.19 1.97 12.81
CA ALA A 102 7.11 1.88 13.79
C ALA A 102 5.86 1.21 13.20
N GLY A 103 5.16 0.47 14.06
CA GLY A 103 3.91 -0.18 13.73
C GLY A 103 4.11 -1.57 13.12
N SER A 104 3.05 -2.36 13.18
CA SER A 104 3.01 -3.77 12.76
C SER A 104 1.71 -4.11 12.03
N LEU A 105 0.97 -3.09 11.57
CA LEU A 105 -0.31 -3.28 10.89
C LEU A 105 -0.12 -3.99 9.56
N ALA A 106 0.65 -3.37 8.65
CA ALA A 106 0.71 -3.84 7.28
C ALA A 106 2.04 -3.52 6.58
N ALA A 107 2.43 -4.39 5.64
CA ALA A 107 3.58 -4.22 4.76
C ALA A 107 3.20 -4.50 3.30
N GLY A 108 3.53 -3.55 2.42
CA GLY A 108 3.41 -3.72 0.97
C GLY A 108 4.75 -4.14 0.37
N LEU A 109 4.76 -5.20 -0.42
CA LEU A 109 5.95 -5.77 -1.06
C LEU A 109 5.79 -5.75 -2.57
N ILE A 110 6.84 -5.33 -3.28
CA ILE A 110 6.91 -5.36 -4.74
C ILE A 110 8.13 -6.21 -5.12
N CYS A 111 7.91 -7.37 -5.73
CA CYS A 111 8.97 -8.29 -6.10
C CYS A 111 8.66 -9.00 -7.42
N HIS A 112 9.62 -9.02 -8.34
CA HIS A 112 9.44 -9.69 -9.64
C HIS A 112 9.29 -11.21 -9.45
N PRO A 113 8.35 -11.88 -10.16
CA PRO A 113 8.12 -13.33 -10.00
C PRO A 113 9.35 -14.19 -10.26
N THR A 114 10.24 -13.76 -11.17
CA THR A 114 11.52 -14.44 -11.42
C THR A 114 12.41 -14.46 -10.17
N VAL A 115 12.45 -13.39 -9.39
CA VAL A 115 13.24 -13.33 -8.15
C VAL A 115 12.59 -14.22 -7.08
N GLN A 116 11.27 -14.17 -6.96
CA GLN A 116 10.53 -15.06 -6.05
C GLN A 116 10.80 -16.53 -6.37
N ALA A 117 10.71 -16.92 -7.65
CA ALA A 117 10.92 -18.31 -8.08
C ALA A 117 12.38 -18.76 -7.95
N ALA A 118 13.35 -17.90 -8.28
CA ALA A 118 14.78 -18.21 -8.18
C ALA A 118 15.26 -18.36 -6.72
N HIS A 119 14.55 -17.77 -5.77
CA HIS A 119 14.91 -17.76 -4.35
C HIS A 119 13.72 -18.12 -3.46
N ALA A 120 12.93 -19.14 -3.85
CA ALA A 120 11.65 -19.46 -3.22
C ALA A 120 11.74 -19.67 -1.70
N GLU A 121 12.73 -20.44 -1.22
CA GLU A 121 12.94 -20.66 0.21
C GLU A 121 13.26 -19.35 0.96
N ALA A 122 14.18 -18.54 0.43
CA ALA A 122 14.52 -17.25 1.02
C ALA A 122 13.34 -16.25 0.99
N TRP A 123 12.49 -16.35 -0.03
CA TRP A 123 11.28 -15.56 -0.16
C TRP A 123 10.23 -15.95 0.88
N ASP A 124 10.00 -17.25 1.09
CA ASP A 124 9.10 -17.75 2.12
C ASP A 124 9.59 -17.41 3.53
N ASP A 125 10.91 -17.52 3.77
CA ASP A 125 11.55 -17.08 5.01
C ASP A 125 11.38 -15.58 5.25
N PHE A 126 11.49 -14.77 4.19
CA PHE A 126 11.32 -13.33 4.26
C PHE A 126 9.89 -12.96 4.69
N LEU A 127 8.87 -13.51 4.03
CA LEU A 127 7.46 -13.29 4.38
C LEU A 127 7.15 -13.76 5.81
N SER A 128 7.71 -14.91 6.20
CA SER A 128 7.55 -15.48 7.53
C SER A 128 8.20 -14.61 8.61
N SER A 129 9.36 -14.02 8.31
CA SER A 129 10.13 -13.18 9.25
C SER A 129 9.52 -11.80 9.50
N LEU A 130 8.74 -11.26 8.56
CA LEU A 130 8.09 -9.96 8.72
C LEU A 130 7.03 -9.98 9.83
N ARG A 131 7.17 -9.08 10.81
CA ARG A 131 6.24 -8.95 11.95
C ARG A 131 5.15 -7.92 11.65
N TYR A 132 4.42 -8.16 10.57
CA TYR A 132 3.26 -7.38 10.14
C TYR A 132 2.04 -8.30 10.02
N GLY A 133 0.87 -7.85 10.48
CA GLY A 133 -0.34 -8.68 10.46
C GLY A 133 -1.02 -8.74 9.09
N ALA A 134 -0.72 -7.81 8.18
CA ALA A 134 -1.19 -7.82 6.80
C ALA A 134 -0.05 -7.60 5.81
N ILE A 135 0.25 -8.58 4.96
CA ILE A 135 1.30 -8.47 3.95
C ILE A 135 0.69 -8.58 2.55
N SER A 136 0.91 -7.58 1.71
CA SER A 136 0.44 -7.61 0.31
C SER A 136 1.61 -7.64 -0.65
N VAL A 137 1.72 -8.71 -1.44
CA VAL A 137 2.76 -8.92 -2.45
C VAL A 137 2.19 -8.54 -3.81
N ASN A 138 2.82 -7.57 -4.48
CA ASN A 138 2.43 -7.08 -5.82
C ASN A 138 0.94 -6.66 -5.93
N ALA A 139 0.32 -6.26 -4.82
CA ALA A 139 -1.06 -5.80 -4.78
C ALA A 139 -1.23 -4.61 -3.82
N PRO A 140 -2.24 -3.74 -4.02
CA PRO A 140 -2.57 -2.71 -3.04
C PRO A 140 -2.98 -3.31 -1.70
N LEU A 141 -2.44 -2.77 -0.59
CA LEU A 141 -2.79 -3.21 0.77
C LEU A 141 -4.30 -3.15 1.06
N LEU A 142 -5.00 -2.20 0.46
CA LEU A 142 -6.45 -2.06 0.61
C LEU A 142 -7.23 -3.30 0.14
N PHE A 143 -6.68 -4.12 -0.77
CA PHE A 143 -7.33 -5.34 -1.22
C PHE A 143 -7.25 -6.45 -0.19
N LEU A 144 -6.16 -6.50 0.56
CA LEU A 144 -6.05 -7.39 1.70
C LEU A 144 -7.07 -6.99 2.77
N PHE A 145 -7.19 -5.68 3.06
CA PHE A 145 -8.25 -5.18 3.94
C PHE A 145 -9.64 -5.58 3.44
N GLY A 146 -9.95 -5.41 2.15
CA GLY A 146 -11.27 -5.73 1.60
C GLY A 146 -11.63 -7.22 1.61
N GLN A 147 -10.67 -8.12 1.80
CA GLN A 147 -10.92 -9.56 1.82
C GLN A 147 -11.27 -10.03 3.24
N THR A 148 -12.56 -10.30 3.48
CA THR A 148 -13.07 -10.64 4.82
C THR A 148 -12.66 -12.04 5.30
N SER A 149 -12.20 -12.92 4.41
CA SER A 149 -11.60 -14.21 4.79
C SER A 149 -10.18 -14.08 5.35
N LEU A 150 -9.48 -12.99 5.01
CA LEU A 150 -8.19 -12.65 5.58
C LEU A 150 -8.39 -11.85 6.87
N THR A 151 -7.33 -11.74 7.66
CA THR A 151 -7.30 -10.94 8.89
C THR A 151 -6.64 -9.60 8.63
N TRP A 152 -7.20 -8.53 9.22
CA TRP A 152 -6.56 -7.22 9.25
C TRP A 152 -6.34 -6.78 10.69
N GLY A 153 -5.08 -6.63 11.10
CA GLY A 153 -4.70 -6.21 12.44
C GLY A 153 -3.19 -6.23 12.60
N ALA A 154 -2.72 -5.83 13.78
CA ALA A 154 -1.30 -5.86 14.11
C ALA A 154 -0.76 -7.30 14.17
N PHE A 155 0.53 -7.47 13.88
CA PHE A 155 1.21 -8.70 14.26
C PHE A 155 1.15 -8.90 15.79
N PRO A 156 0.90 -10.13 16.29
CA PRO A 156 0.77 -10.38 17.73
C PRO A 156 1.98 -9.93 18.55
N GLY A 157 1.75 -9.25 19.68
CA GLY A 157 2.81 -8.83 20.61
C GLY A 157 2.52 -7.53 21.38
N ASN A 158 1.62 -6.69 20.88
CA ASN A 158 1.25 -5.44 21.56
C ASN A 158 0.44 -5.72 22.84
N THR A 159 0.33 -4.71 23.71
CA THR A 159 -0.47 -4.77 24.95
C THR A 159 -1.42 -3.57 25.04
N PRO A 160 -2.44 -3.57 25.91
CA PRO A 160 -3.28 -2.38 26.09
C PRO A 160 -2.51 -1.12 26.54
N HIS A 161 -1.37 -1.28 27.21
CA HIS A 161 -0.51 -0.18 27.65
C HIS A 161 0.51 0.27 26.60
N ASP A 162 0.78 -0.59 25.62
CA ASP A 162 1.61 -0.30 24.45
C ASP A 162 0.89 -0.84 23.22
N ILE A 163 -0.15 -0.10 22.81
CA ILE A 163 -1.15 -0.60 21.87
C ILE A 163 -0.61 -0.71 20.45
N GLY A 164 0.37 0.11 20.08
CA GLY A 164 0.95 0.15 18.74
C GLY A 164 -0.13 0.19 17.64
N SER A 165 -0.09 -0.82 16.76
CA SER A 165 -1.07 -1.00 15.68
C SER A 165 -2.36 -1.75 16.09
N GLY A 166 -2.51 -2.11 17.37
CA GLY A 166 -3.64 -2.85 17.93
C GLY A 166 -3.26 -4.19 18.56
N VAL A 167 -4.22 -4.82 19.26
CA VAL A 167 -4.10 -6.16 19.89
C VAL A 167 -5.11 -7.18 19.36
N GLY A 168 -5.88 -6.80 18.35
CA GLY A 168 -6.91 -7.64 17.75
C GLY A 168 -6.87 -7.56 16.23
N VAL A 169 -7.74 -8.36 15.62
CA VAL A 169 -7.95 -8.37 14.17
C VAL A 169 -9.42 -8.09 13.88
N VAL A 170 -9.68 -7.41 12.76
CA VAL A 170 -10.98 -7.44 12.10
C VAL A 170 -10.96 -8.50 10.99
N HIS A 171 -12.15 -8.85 10.50
CA HIS A 171 -12.36 -9.92 9.51
C HIS A 171 -12.16 -11.32 10.11
N ASN A 172 -11.47 -12.26 9.44
CA ASN A 172 -11.34 -13.67 9.86
C ASN A 172 -12.63 -14.51 9.72
N THR A 173 -13.34 -14.44 8.58
CA THR A 173 -14.57 -15.24 8.38
C THR A 173 -14.36 -16.76 8.39
N MET A 174 -13.11 -17.21 8.24
CA MET A 174 -12.72 -18.62 8.35
C MET A 174 -12.48 -19.08 9.79
N LEU A 175 -12.56 -18.17 10.77
CA LEU A 175 -12.41 -18.45 12.21
C LEU A 175 -11.09 -19.15 12.56
N PHE A 176 -9.99 -18.77 11.89
CA PHE A 176 -8.68 -19.27 12.29
C PHE A 176 -8.34 -18.79 13.70
N ASP A 177 -7.85 -19.71 14.52
CA ASP A 177 -7.43 -19.40 15.88
C ASP A 177 -6.03 -18.77 15.90
N TYR A 178 -5.84 -17.76 16.75
CA TYR A 178 -4.59 -17.01 16.92
C TYR A 178 -3.83 -16.67 15.61
N PRO A 179 -4.45 -16.01 14.62
CA PRO A 179 -3.80 -15.68 13.36
C PRO A 179 -2.66 -14.68 13.60
N GLN A 180 -1.46 -15.00 13.10
CA GLN A 180 -0.32 -14.09 13.19
C GLN A 180 -0.34 -13.01 12.11
N LYS A 181 -0.72 -13.40 10.89
CA LYS A 181 -0.76 -12.53 9.72
C LYS A 181 -1.59 -13.12 8.60
N SER A 182 -1.98 -12.26 7.66
CA SER A 182 -2.50 -12.64 6.35
C SER A 182 -1.53 -12.19 5.26
N VAL A 183 -1.35 -13.02 4.24
CA VAL A 183 -0.52 -12.70 3.06
C VAL A 183 -1.38 -12.77 1.80
N LEU A 184 -1.51 -11.65 1.10
CA LEU A 184 -2.20 -11.55 -0.19
C LEU A 184 -1.17 -11.49 -1.32
N HIS A 185 -1.29 -12.39 -2.30
CA HIS A 185 -0.45 -12.38 -3.50
C HIS A 185 -1.23 -11.83 -4.70
N GLY A 186 -0.67 -10.82 -5.35
CA GLY A 186 -1.15 -10.25 -6.60
C GLY A 186 -0.23 -10.56 -7.79
N PRO A 187 -0.73 -10.37 -9.03
CA PRO A 187 0.09 -10.49 -10.22
C PRO A 187 1.11 -9.35 -10.34
N TRP A 188 2.28 -9.63 -10.94
CA TRP A 188 3.30 -8.59 -11.21
C TRP A 188 2.81 -7.51 -12.17
N ARG A 189 2.04 -7.91 -13.17
CA ARG A 189 1.38 -7.03 -14.13
C ARG A 189 -0.09 -7.34 -14.13
N TYR A 190 -0.89 -6.33 -13.87
CA TYR A 190 -2.33 -6.46 -13.99
C TYR A 190 -2.76 -6.20 -15.44
N HIS A 191 -3.56 -7.11 -15.99
CA HIS A 191 -4.17 -6.97 -17.30
C HIS A 191 -5.61 -7.54 -17.25
N PRO A 192 -6.63 -6.81 -17.72
CA PRO A 192 -6.58 -5.46 -18.29
C PRO A 192 -6.20 -4.39 -17.24
N ARG A 193 -6.04 -3.13 -17.68
CA ARG A 193 -5.62 -2.03 -16.81
C ARG A 193 -6.56 -1.92 -15.60
N PRO A 194 -6.05 -1.99 -14.37
CA PRO A 194 -6.90 -1.95 -13.20
C PRO A 194 -7.71 -0.68 -13.02
N PHE A 195 -8.96 -0.84 -12.56
CA PHE A 195 -9.87 0.27 -12.28
C PHE A 195 -9.49 1.12 -11.07
N TRP A 196 -8.61 0.64 -10.19
CA TRP A 196 -8.19 1.37 -8.99
C TRP A 196 -6.95 2.24 -9.23
N LEU A 197 -6.34 2.16 -10.42
CA LEU A 197 -5.24 3.04 -10.77
C LEU A 197 -5.77 4.46 -10.95
N VAL A 198 -5.10 5.40 -10.28
CA VAL A 198 -5.44 6.83 -10.27
C VAL A 198 -5.43 7.50 -11.64
N ASP A 199 -4.76 6.89 -12.62
CA ASP A 199 -4.65 7.38 -13.99
C ASP A 199 -5.46 6.54 -14.99
N ASN A 200 -6.24 5.57 -14.51
CA ASN A 200 -7.23 4.90 -15.33
C ASN A 200 -8.47 5.78 -15.44
N GLY A 201 -8.79 6.24 -16.65
CA GLY A 201 -9.95 7.11 -16.91
C GLY A 201 -11.27 6.53 -16.39
N ALA A 202 -11.42 5.19 -16.41
CA ALA A 202 -12.61 4.53 -15.88
C ALA A 202 -12.74 4.61 -14.34
N ALA A 203 -11.63 4.83 -13.63
CA ALA A 203 -11.60 5.11 -12.20
C ALA A 203 -12.11 6.53 -11.89
N GLY A 204 -11.72 7.49 -12.73
CA GLY A 204 -12.06 8.90 -12.61
C GLY A 204 -13.54 9.21 -12.86
N GLU A 205 -14.26 8.32 -13.56
CA GLU A 205 -15.70 8.50 -13.84
C GLU A 205 -16.61 8.05 -12.67
N GLY A 206 -16.05 7.52 -11.57
CA GLY A 206 -16.79 7.24 -10.32
C GLY A 206 -17.85 6.13 -10.40
N TRP A 207 -18.17 5.59 -11.57
CA TRP A 207 -19.24 4.60 -11.75
C TRP A 207 -18.77 3.14 -11.70
N LEU A 208 -17.48 2.86 -11.95
CA LEU A 208 -16.96 1.49 -12.02
C LEU A 208 -16.97 0.78 -10.66
N LEU A 209 -16.68 1.50 -9.57
CA LEU A 209 -16.81 0.96 -8.21
C LEU A 209 -18.29 0.62 -7.87
N PRO A 210 -19.27 1.51 -8.11
CA PRO A 210 -20.70 1.15 -8.06
C PRO A 210 -21.07 -0.06 -8.92
N ALA A 211 -20.53 -0.19 -10.14
CA ALA A 211 -20.80 -1.35 -11.00
C ALA A 211 -20.26 -2.66 -10.42
N VAL A 212 -19.03 -2.67 -9.89
CA VAL A 212 -18.42 -3.83 -9.22
C VAL A 212 -19.17 -4.19 -7.93
N MET A 213 -19.61 -3.20 -7.15
CA MET A 213 -20.44 -3.43 -5.97
C MET A 213 -21.79 -4.04 -6.34
N ARG A 214 -22.45 -3.53 -7.38
CA ARG A 214 -23.72 -4.07 -7.87
C ARG A 214 -23.58 -5.47 -8.48
N PHE A 215 -22.46 -5.77 -9.12
CA PHE A 215 -22.11 -7.15 -9.49
C PHE A 215 -22.05 -8.05 -8.25
N THR A 216 -21.29 -7.64 -7.24
CA THR A 216 -21.08 -8.43 -6.02
C THR A 216 -22.40 -8.68 -5.28
N MET A 217 -23.24 -7.65 -5.16
CA MET A 217 -24.59 -7.78 -4.62
C MET A 217 -25.46 -8.72 -5.45
N ALA A 218 -25.45 -8.59 -6.78
CA ALA A 218 -26.22 -9.47 -7.65
C ALA A 218 -25.80 -10.95 -7.54
N VAL A 219 -24.51 -11.23 -7.34
CA VAL A 219 -24.00 -12.57 -7.07
C VAL A 219 -24.48 -13.08 -5.71
N ALA A 220 -24.40 -12.24 -4.66
CA ALA A 220 -24.87 -12.58 -3.32
C ALA A 220 -26.38 -12.89 -3.31
N ASP A 221 -27.17 -12.14 -4.07
CA ASP A 221 -28.62 -12.31 -4.24
C ASP A 221 -28.98 -13.45 -5.21
N ARG A 222 -27.99 -14.18 -5.75
CA ARG A 222 -28.14 -15.24 -6.76
C ARG A 222 -28.84 -14.78 -8.05
N ASN A 223 -28.78 -13.49 -8.36
CA ASN A 223 -29.33 -12.89 -9.57
C ASN A 223 -28.30 -12.91 -10.71
N LEU A 224 -28.11 -14.09 -11.31
CA LEU A 224 -27.14 -14.31 -12.39
C LEU A 224 -27.30 -13.37 -13.60
N PRO A 225 -28.52 -13.09 -14.12
CA PRO A 225 -28.67 -12.15 -15.24
C PRO A 225 -28.14 -10.76 -14.93
N LEU A 226 -28.43 -10.25 -13.73
CA LEU A 226 -27.97 -8.94 -13.29
C LEU A 226 -26.45 -8.93 -13.03
N ALA A 227 -25.91 -10.02 -12.47
CA ALA A 227 -24.48 -10.18 -12.29
C ALA A 227 -23.75 -10.18 -13.65
N LEU A 228 -24.22 -10.97 -14.63
CA LEU A 228 -23.63 -11.02 -15.97
C LEU A 228 -23.70 -9.66 -16.68
N TRP A 229 -24.78 -8.90 -16.49
CA TRP A 229 -24.89 -7.55 -17.02
C TRP A 229 -23.83 -6.62 -16.43
N TRP A 230 -23.70 -6.56 -15.10
CA TRP A 230 -22.70 -5.71 -14.45
C TRP A 230 -21.27 -6.13 -14.75
N VAL A 231 -20.98 -7.43 -14.88
CA VAL A 231 -19.66 -7.92 -15.28
C VAL A 231 -19.32 -7.49 -16.71
N SER A 232 -20.30 -7.50 -17.62
CA SER A 232 -20.11 -7.07 -19.01
C SER A 232 -19.87 -5.58 -19.11
N VAL A 233 -20.59 -4.77 -18.32
CA VAL A 233 -20.38 -3.32 -18.22
C VAL A 233 -18.99 -3.01 -17.66
N ALA A 234 -18.56 -3.69 -16.60
CA ALA A 234 -17.24 -3.52 -16.01
C ALA A 234 -16.11 -3.94 -16.97
N ALA A 235 -16.26 -5.08 -17.65
CA ALA A 235 -15.29 -5.58 -18.63
C ALA A 235 -15.16 -4.64 -19.85
N ALA A 236 -16.28 -4.14 -20.37
CA ALA A 236 -16.28 -3.21 -21.50
C ALA A 236 -15.63 -1.85 -21.17
N ALA A 237 -15.57 -1.46 -19.89
CA ALA A 237 -14.85 -0.27 -19.45
C ALA A 237 -13.38 -0.53 -19.17
N ALA A 238 -13.05 -1.68 -18.56
CA ALA A 238 -11.67 -2.09 -18.35
C ALA A 238 -10.88 -2.28 -19.67
N LEU A 239 -11.58 -2.58 -20.77
CA LEU A 239 -11.00 -2.69 -22.12
C LEU A 239 -10.86 -1.34 -22.85
N ARG A 240 -11.43 -0.25 -22.33
CA ARG A 240 -11.41 1.09 -22.97
C ARG A 240 -10.30 2.01 -22.47
N GLY A 241 -9.60 1.68 -21.38
CA GLY A 241 -8.55 2.50 -20.75
C GLY A 241 -7.19 1.83 -20.66
#